data_AF-A0A2N3PMP2-F1
#
_entry.id   AF-A0A2N3PMP2-F1
#
_cell.length_a   1.000
_cell.length_b   1.000
_cell.length_c   1.000
_cell.angle_alpha   90.00
_cell.angle_beta   90.00
_cell.angle_gamma   90.00
#
_symmetry.space_group_name_H-M   'P 1'
#
loop_
_entity.id
_entity.type
_entity.pdbx_description
1 polymer ?
#
loop_
_entity_poly.entity_id
_entity_poly.type
_entity_poly.pdbx_seq_one_letter_code
_entity_poly.pdbx_strand_id
1 'polypeptide(L)'
;MGDVMSFFEDRKIATKIMMLLGLLGLFILATVVFTASRMQRIDDLYSALLTKDAKGVVLVGRLNTRLLDTGRLMYMMIAESDQEKMRTIDREITATTEKFREFAGGAKILLPRRAAEIDEMAKTFDALVKAMQDVRERALANDNDAANLMMSERFIPVLTTLRTSVNSLVEGTLGNLEQVSSEATAQTTSTIRATYLFVCTGLALVLLLANFASRRYLSKPIVAMGEVMGRLADRDYTVEIHGASRRDEVGVMAKAVQVFKEGMMRADEAAAQQERDRQEREQRARKIEAMTREFDGAVSAI
;
A
#
# COMPACT_ATOMS: atom_id res chain seq x y z
N MET A 1 1.31 25.74 17.76
CA MET A 1 1.89 24.60 18.52
C MET A 1 1.50 24.57 20.00
N GLY A 2 1.23 25.71 20.66
CA GLY A 2 0.81 25.75 22.08
C GLY A 2 -0.56 25.11 22.38
N ASP A 3 -1.56 25.28 21.49
CA ASP A 3 -2.92 24.75 21.71
C ASP A 3 -2.98 23.22 21.75
N VAL A 4 -2.29 22.55 20.83
CA VAL A 4 -2.25 21.08 20.73
C VAL A 4 -1.55 20.44 21.94
N MET A 5 -0.54 21.13 22.49
CA MET A 5 0.15 20.66 23.69
C MET A 5 -0.72 20.77 24.93
N SER A 6 -1.46 21.88 25.10
CA SER A 6 -2.42 22.04 26.21
C SER A 6 -3.57 21.03 26.13
N PHE A 7 -4.04 20.73 24.91
CA PHE A 7 -5.09 19.74 24.67
C PHE A 7 -4.69 18.34 25.14
N PHE A 8 -3.43 17.95 24.89
CA PHE A 8 -2.95 16.64 25.32
C PHE A 8 -2.75 16.59 26.84
N GLU A 9 -2.27 17.67 27.48
CA GLU A 9 -1.98 17.66 28.92
C GLU A 9 -3.22 17.43 29.79
N ASP A 10 -4.34 18.10 29.47
CA ASP A 10 -5.56 18.07 30.30
C ASP A 10 -6.46 16.85 30.09
N ARG A 11 -6.10 15.95 29.17
CA ARG A 11 -6.90 14.74 28.91
C ARG A 11 -6.54 13.60 29.86
N LYS A 12 -7.56 12.79 30.15
CA LYS A 12 -7.42 11.58 30.95
C LYS A 12 -6.35 10.65 30.39
N ILE A 13 -5.59 9.96 31.25
CA ILE A 13 -4.53 9.01 30.87
C ILE A 13 -5.07 7.95 29.90
N ALA A 14 -6.24 7.37 30.19
CA ALA A 14 -6.87 6.39 29.32
C ALA A 14 -7.16 6.96 27.92
N THR A 15 -7.61 8.21 27.82
CA THR A 15 -7.85 8.88 26.54
C THR A 15 -6.54 9.12 25.79
N LYS A 16 -5.46 9.51 26.47
CA LYS A 16 -4.13 9.66 25.84
C LYS A 16 -3.63 8.35 25.24
N ILE A 17 -3.76 7.24 25.96
CA ILE A 17 -3.40 5.90 25.46
C ILE A 17 -4.26 5.52 24.25
N MET A 18 -5.57 5.74 24.31
CA MET A 18 -6.47 5.49 23.18
C MET A 18 -6.14 6.34 21.95
N MET A 19 -5.72 7.60 22.11
CA MET A 19 -5.27 8.43 21.00
C MET A 19 -3.99 7.87 20.34
N LEU A 20 -3.04 7.39 21.13
CA LEU A 20 -1.82 6.77 20.60
C LEU A 20 -2.10 5.46 19.86
N LEU A 21 -2.97 4.60 20.42
CA LEU A 21 -3.43 3.38 19.77
C LEU A 21 -4.25 3.69 18.51
N GLY A 22 -5.09 4.73 18.55
CA GLY A 22 -5.87 5.20 17.41
C GLY A 22 -4.98 5.70 16.27
N LEU A 23 -3.89 6.40 16.58
CA LEU A 23 -2.91 6.84 15.58
C LEU A 23 -2.17 5.65 14.94
N LEU A 24 -1.81 4.64 15.73
CA LEU A 24 -1.28 3.38 15.19
C LEU A 24 -2.30 2.64 14.33
N GLY A 25 -3.55 2.55 14.78
CA GLY A 25 -4.65 1.93 14.02
C GLY A 25 -4.91 2.63 12.69
N LEU A 26 -4.92 3.97 12.69
CA LEU A 26 -5.06 4.77 11.47
C LEU A 26 -3.89 4.51 10.50
N PHE A 27 -2.67 4.40 11.02
CA PHE A 27 -1.50 4.09 10.19
C PHE A 27 -1.56 2.68 9.60
N ILE A 28 -2.01 1.68 10.37
CA ILE A 28 -2.24 0.32 9.87
C ILE A 28 -3.28 0.35 8.75
N LEU A 29 -4.40 1.07 8.94
CA LEU A 29 -5.46 1.16 7.94
C LEU A 29 -4.97 1.86 6.66
N ALA A 30 -4.21 2.95 6.80
CA ALA A 30 -3.57 3.62 5.66
C ALA A 30 -2.58 2.68 4.93
N THR A 31 -1.82 1.88 5.66
CA THR A 31 -0.91 0.88 5.08
C THR A 31 -1.65 -0.21 4.31
N VAL A 32 -2.76 -0.71 4.85
CA VAL A 32 -3.60 -1.71 4.16
C VAL A 32 -4.17 -1.14 2.87
N VAL A 33 -4.74 0.06 2.91
CA VAL A 33 -5.30 0.73 1.72
C VAL A 33 -4.22 0.98 0.68
N PHE A 34 -3.06 1.50 1.10
CA PHE A 34 -1.93 1.73 0.21
C PHE A 34 -1.47 0.43 -0.46
N THR A 35 -1.24 -0.63 0.34
CA THR A 35 -0.76 -1.93 -0.16
C THR A 35 -1.77 -2.58 -1.10
N ALA A 36 -3.06 -2.57 -0.75
CA ALA A 36 -4.13 -3.11 -1.58
C ALA A 36 -4.22 -2.38 -2.94
N SER A 37 -4.17 -1.04 -2.93
CA SER A 37 -4.21 -0.24 -4.17
C SER A 37 -3.00 -0.50 -5.09
N ARG A 38 -1.82 -0.74 -4.50
CA ARG A 38 -0.61 -1.10 -5.25
C ARG A 38 -0.70 -2.51 -5.84
N MET A 39 -1.25 -3.45 -5.09
CA MET A 39 -1.41 -4.83 -5.54
C MET A 39 -2.44 -4.94 -6.66
N GLN A 40 -3.55 -4.20 -6.60
CA GLN A 40 -4.53 -4.11 -7.70
C GLN A 40 -3.92 -3.61 -9.01
N ARG A 41 -3.08 -2.57 -8.96
CA ARG A 41 -2.39 -2.08 -10.17
C ARG A 41 -1.43 -3.11 -10.77
N ILE A 42 -0.77 -3.91 -9.94
CA ILE A 42 0.10 -5.00 -10.39
C ILE A 42 -0.77 -6.09 -11.05
N ASP A 43 -1.87 -6.47 -10.40
CA ASP A 43 -2.79 -7.48 -10.92
C ASP A 43 -3.41 -7.08 -12.28
N ASP A 44 -3.83 -5.81 -12.43
CA ASP A 44 -4.34 -5.28 -13.69
C ASP A 44 -3.30 -5.36 -14.82
N LEU A 45 -2.04 -5.04 -14.51
CA LEU A 45 -0.94 -5.08 -15.47
C LEU A 45 -0.64 -6.51 -15.94
N TYR A 46 -0.56 -7.46 -15.00
CA TYR A 46 -0.34 -8.88 -15.32
C TYR A 46 -1.56 -9.50 -16.02
N SER A 47 -2.78 -9.14 -15.61
CA SER A 47 -4.01 -9.61 -16.25
C SER A 47 -4.11 -9.14 -17.69
N ALA A 48 -3.75 -7.89 -17.98
CA ALA A 48 -3.72 -7.36 -19.35
C ALA A 48 -2.72 -8.14 -20.22
N LEU A 49 -1.50 -8.37 -19.72
CA LEU A 49 -0.46 -9.15 -20.39
C LEU A 49 -0.91 -10.60 -20.69
N LEU A 50 -1.45 -11.29 -19.70
CA LEU A 50 -1.79 -12.71 -19.81
C LEU A 50 -3.07 -12.98 -20.59
N THR A 51 -4.07 -12.07 -20.52
CA THR A 51 -5.39 -12.36 -21.09
C THR A 51 -5.67 -11.65 -22.40
N LYS A 52 -5.17 -10.41 -22.61
CA LYS A 52 -5.41 -9.65 -23.84
C LYS A 52 -4.26 -9.83 -24.80
N ASP A 53 -3.04 -9.51 -24.37
CA ASP A 53 -1.88 -9.52 -25.26
C ASP A 53 -1.54 -10.94 -25.73
N ALA A 54 -1.52 -11.93 -24.83
CA ALA A 54 -1.29 -13.32 -25.22
C ALA A 54 -2.35 -13.87 -26.19
N LYS A 55 -3.64 -13.57 -25.97
CA LYS A 55 -4.71 -13.96 -26.91
C LYS A 55 -4.56 -13.24 -28.25
N GLY A 56 -4.18 -11.97 -28.23
CA GLY A 56 -3.86 -11.19 -29.44
C GLY A 56 -2.74 -11.84 -30.25
N VAL A 57 -1.62 -12.21 -29.61
CA VAL A 57 -0.50 -12.93 -30.24
C VAL A 57 -0.96 -14.24 -30.87
N VAL A 58 -1.80 -15.02 -30.18
CA VAL A 58 -2.36 -16.26 -30.74
C VAL A 58 -3.19 -16.00 -32.00
N LEU A 59 -4.04 -14.96 -32.01
CA LEU A 59 -4.81 -14.60 -33.19
C LEU A 59 -3.92 -14.18 -34.35
N VAL A 60 -2.89 -13.36 -34.09
CA VAL A 60 -1.92 -12.96 -35.13
C VAL A 60 -1.17 -14.18 -35.67
N GLY A 61 -0.75 -15.12 -34.81
CA GLY A 61 -0.13 -16.38 -35.25
C GLY A 61 -1.04 -17.22 -36.14
N ARG A 62 -2.35 -17.25 -35.85
CA ARG A 62 -3.34 -17.95 -36.69
C ARG A 62 -3.51 -17.29 -38.07
N LEU A 63 -3.29 -15.98 -38.21
CA LEU A 63 -3.31 -15.32 -39.53
C LEU A 63 -2.25 -15.92 -40.44
N ASN A 64 -1.04 -16.17 -39.93
CA ASN A 64 0.04 -16.78 -40.70
C ASN A 64 -0.33 -18.18 -41.19
N THR A 65 -0.95 -19.00 -40.33
CA THR A 65 -1.46 -20.33 -40.73
C THR A 65 -2.50 -20.22 -41.84
N ARG A 66 -3.47 -19.29 -41.72
CA ARG A 66 -4.49 -19.10 -42.77
C ARG A 66 -3.88 -18.64 -44.09
N LEU A 67 -2.85 -17.80 -44.03
CA LEU A 67 -2.15 -17.32 -45.22
C LEU A 67 -1.45 -18.45 -45.98
N LEU A 68 -0.84 -19.41 -45.25
CA LEU A 68 -0.23 -20.60 -45.85
C LEU A 68 -1.28 -21.51 -46.49
N ASP A 69 -2.44 -21.70 -45.83
CA ASP A 69 -3.55 -22.47 -46.39
C ASP A 69 -4.06 -21.87 -47.70
N THR A 70 -4.14 -20.53 -47.79
CA THR A 70 -4.55 -19.84 -49.02
C THR A 70 -3.66 -20.23 -50.20
N GLY A 71 -2.34 -20.16 -50.08
CA GLY A 71 -1.44 -20.54 -51.18
C GLY A 71 -1.64 -21.99 -51.62
N ARG A 72 -1.75 -22.92 -50.66
CA ARG A 72 -2.01 -24.35 -50.94
C ARG A 72 -3.33 -24.56 -51.70
N LEU A 73 -4.41 -23.95 -51.23
CA LEU A 73 -5.74 -24.10 -51.84
C LEU A 73 -5.78 -23.53 -53.26
N MET A 74 -5.13 -22.40 -53.51
CA MET A 74 -5.04 -21.81 -54.85
C MET A 74 -4.31 -22.75 -55.83
N TYR A 75 -3.18 -23.33 -55.44
CA TYR A 75 -2.48 -24.31 -56.28
C TYR A 75 -3.29 -25.60 -56.49
N MET A 76 -3.97 -26.10 -55.45
CA MET A 76 -4.85 -27.26 -55.59
C MET A 76 -6.01 -27.01 -56.55
N MET A 77 -6.58 -25.81 -56.52
CA MET A 77 -7.67 -25.42 -57.40
C MET A 77 -7.24 -25.39 -58.87
N ILE A 78 -6.04 -24.89 -59.17
CA ILE A 78 -5.47 -24.88 -60.53
C ILE A 78 -5.16 -26.31 -61.02
N ALA A 79 -4.71 -27.19 -60.12
CA ALA A 79 -4.33 -28.56 -60.46
C ALA A 79 -5.52 -29.52 -60.60
N GLU A 80 -6.68 -29.19 -60.02
CA GLU A 80 -7.88 -30.02 -60.06
C GLU A 80 -8.65 -29.81 -61.38
N SER A 81 -9.17 -30.89 -61.96
CA SER A 81 -9.93 -30.87 -63.21
C SER A 81 -11.41 -31.25 -63.02
N ASP A 82 -11.75 -31.85 -61.88
CA ASP A 82 -13.13 -32.18 -61.52
C ASP A 82 -13.87 -30.95 -60.96
N GLN A 83 -14.94 -30.55 -61.66
CA GLN A 83 -15.72 -29.35 -61.34
C GLN A 83 -16.36 -29.36 -59.94
N GLU A 84 -16.79 -30.52 -59.43
CA GLU A 84 -17.38 -30.60 -58.09
C GLU A 84 -16.31 -30.48 -56.99
N LYS A 85 -15.13 -31.05 -57.21
CA LYS A 85 -13.98 -30.87 -56.30
C LYS A 85 -13.48 -29.43 -56.32
N MET A 86 -13.40 -28.79 -57.48
CA MET A 86 -13.03 -27.38 -57.59
C MET A 86 -14.00 -26.49 -56.83
N ARG A 87 -15.32 -26.73 -56.95
CA ARG A 87 -16.34 -26.02 -56.15
C ARG A 87 -16.18 -26.26 -54.65
N THR A 88 -15.70 -27.43 -54.24
CA THR A 88 -15.41 -27.72 -52.83
C THR A 88 -14.21 -26.91 -52.34
N ILE A 89 -13.11 -26.90 -53.10
CA ILE A 89 -11.92 -26.08 -52.81
C ILE A 89 -12.29 -24.58 -52.77
N ASP A 90 -13.15 -24.13 -53.67
CA ASP A 90 -13.66 -22.75 -53.74
C ASP A 90 -14.39 -22.31 -52.45
N ARG A 91 -15.20 -23.21 -51.88
CA ARG A 91 -15.84 -23.00 -50.57
C ARG A 91 -14.80 -22.96 -49.45
N GLU A 92 -13.77 -23.82 -49.47
CA GLU A 92 -12.68 -23.80 -48.49
C GLU A 92 -11.86 -22.49 -48.55
N ILE A 93 -11.61 -21.97 -49.74
CA ILE A 93 -10.96 -20.66 -49.95
C ILE A 93 -11.81 -19.55 -49.32
N THR A 94 -13.13 -19.59 -49.55
CA THR A 94 -14.07 -18.62 -49.00
C THR A 94 -14.08 -18.68 -47.46
N ALA A 95 -14.18 -19.87 -46.87
CA ALA A 95 -14.15 -20.07 -45.42
C ALA A 95 -12.80 -19.62 -44.81
N THR A 96 -11.68 -19.90 -45.48
CA THR A 96 -10.34 -19.45 -45.06
C THR A 96 -10.26 -17.92 -45.06
N THR A 97 -10.87 -17.28 -46.06
CA THR A 97 -10.93 -15.82 -46.18
C THR A 97 -11.72 -15.18 -45.04
N GLU A 98 -12.88 -15.75 -44.71
CA GLU A 98 -13.71 -15.30 -43.59
C GLU A 98 -12.97 -15.45 -42.25
N LYS A 99 -12.30 -16.60 -42.04
CA LYS A 99 -11.51 -16.84 -40.82
C LYS A 99 -10.34 -15.86 -40.69
N PHE A 100 -9.67 -15.50 -41.78
CA PHE A 100 -8.63 -14.48 -41.74
C PHE A 100 -9.21 -13.14 -41.25
N ARG A 101 -10.35 -12.70 -41.79
CA ARG A 101 -11.02 -11.45 -41.35
C ARG A 101 -11.46 -11.51 -39.89
N GLU A 102 -12.02 -12.63 -39.45
CA GLU A 102 -12.41 -12.87 -38.06
C GLU A 102 -11.21 -12.72 -37.12
N PHE A 103 -10.09 -13.39 -37.43
CA PHE A 103 -8.88 -13.31 -36.62
C PHE A 103 -8.25 -11.92 -36.65
N ALA A 104 -8.25 -11.22 -37.80
CA ALA A 104 -7.73 -9.87 -37.90
C ALA A 104 -8.56 -8.88 -37.07
N GLY A 105 -9.89 -8.97 -37.14
CA GLY A 105 -10.80 -8.16 -36.32
C GLY A 105 -10.63 -8.43 -34.82
N GLY A 106 -10.52 -9.70 -34.43
CA GLY A 106 -10.25 -10.08 -33.04
C GLY A 106 -8.89 -9.59 -32.55
N ALA A 107 -7.84 -9.71 -33.39
CA ALA A 107 -6.51 -9.21 -33.07
C ALA A 107 -6.52 -7.69 -32.88
N LYS A 108 -7.25 -6.94 -33.72
CA LYS A 108 -7.39 -5.48 -33.60
C LYS A 108 -8.00 -5.05 -32.27
N ILE A 109 -9.02 -5.77 -31.79
CA ILE A 109 -9.68 -5.49 -30.51
C ILE A 109 -8.73 -5.76 -29.33
N LEU A 110 -7.96 -6.85 -29.40
CA LEU A 110 -7.07 -7.26 -28.32
C LEU A 110 -5.74 -6.50 -28.31
N LEU A 111 -5.30 -6.00 -29.47
CA LEU A 111 -4.03 -5.29 -29.65
C LEU A 111 -4.27 -3.85 -30.16
N PRO A 112 -4.93 -2.98 -29.36
CA PRO A 112 -5.30 -1.63 -29.80
C PRO A 112 -4.08 -0.77 -30.20
N ARG A 113 -2.91 -1.02 -29.59
CA ARG A 113 -1.64 -0.34 -29.95
C ARG A 113 -1.20 -0.64 -31.39
N ARG A 114 -1.65 -1.76 -31.97
CA ARG A 114 -1.31 -2.18 -33.34
C ARG A 114 -2.49 -2.14 -34.30
N ALA A 115 -3.58 -1.49 -33.91
CA ALA A 115 -4.79 -1.42 -34.74
C ALA A 115 -4.51 -0.87 -36.14
N ALA A 116 -3.65 0.15 -36.26
CA ALA A 116 -3.28 0.74 -37.55
C ALA A 116 -2.48 -0.24 -38.44
N GLU A 117 -1.53 -0.97 -37.88
CA GLU A 117 -0.78 -2.01 -38.60
C GLU A 117 -1.72 -3.13 -39.10
N ILE A 118 -2.66 -3.54 -38.24
CA ILE A 118 -3.67 -4.55 -38.58
C ILE A 118 -4.62 -4.06 -39.68
N ASP A 119 -4.98 -2.77 -39.69
CA ASP A 119 -5.79 -2.17 -40.74
C ASP A 119 -5.07 -2.14 -42.10
N GLU A 120 -3.78 -1.78 -42.11
CA GLU A 120 -2.97 -1.81 -43.35
C GLU A 120 -2.76 -3.25 -43.86
N MET A 121 -2.56 -4.20 -42.95
CA MET A 121 -2.52 -5.63 -43.28
C MET A 121 -3.85 -6.10 -43.87
N ALA A 122 -4.99 -5.67 -43.30
CA ALA A 122 -6.32 -6.02 -43.80
C ALA A 122 -6.57 -5.44 -45.21
N LYS A 123 -6.13 -4.21 -45.51
CA LYS A 123 -6.18 -3.65 -46.86
C LYS A 123 -5.36 -4.47 -47.86
N THR A 124 -4.17 -4.91 -47.46
CA THR A 124 -3.31 -5.77 -48.29
C THR A 124 -3.96 -7.14 -48.51
N PHE A 125 -4.66 -7.67 -47.50
CA PHE A 125 -5.44 -8.88 -47.62
C PHE A 125 -6.64 -8.73 -48.57
N ASP A 126 -7.34 -7.60 -48.58
CA ASP A 126 -8.40 -7.35 -49.55
C ASP A 126 -7.86 -7.28 -50.99
N ALA A 127 -6.64 -6.77 -51.19
CA ALA A 127 -5.96 -6.86 -52.48
C ALA A 127 -5.62 -8.32 -52.85
N LEU A 128 -5.20 -9.15 -51.88
CA LEU A 128 -4.98 -10.57 -52.09
C LEU A 128 -6.28 -11.29 -52.47
N VAL A 129 -7.40 -10.95 -51.83
CA VAL A 129 -8.73 -11.52 -52.15
C VAL A 129 -9.14 -11.23 -53.58
N LYS A 130 -8.86 -10.02 -54.09
CA LYS A 130 -9.09 -9.69 -55.51
C LYS A 130 -8.20 -10.52 -56.43
N ALA A 131 -6.90 -10.64 -56.13
CA ALA A 131 -6.00 -11.49 -56.91
C ALA A 131 -6.41 -12.98 -56.87
N MET A 132 -6.96 -13.46 -55.74
CA MET A 132 -7.54 -14.80 -55.66
C MET A 132 -8.74 -14.95 -56.58
N GLN A 133 -9.62 -13.95 -56.70
CA GLN A 133 -10.76 -13.99 -57.61
C GLN A 133 -10.30 -14.12 -59.07
N ASP A 134 -9.31 -13.33 -59.49
CA ASP A 134 -8.76 -13.40 -60.85
C ASP A 134 -8.24 -14.81 -61.20
N VAL A 135 -7.54 -15.46 -60.25
CA VAL A 135 -7.04 -16.83 -60.43
C VAL A 135 -8.20 -17.84 -60.41
N ARG A 136 -9.16 -17.70 -59.48
CA ARG A 136 -10.31 -18.60 -59.32
C ARG A 136 -11.18 -18.64 -60.57
N GLU A 137 -11.44 -17.49 -61.18
CA GLU A 137 -12.24 -17.38 -62.40
C GLU A 137 -11.62 -18.18 -63.57
N ARG A 138 -10.30 -18.07 -63.75
CA ARG A 138 -9.57 -18.83 -64.79
C ARG A 138 -9.51 -20.32 -64.47
N ALA A 139 -9.21 -20.66 -63.22
CA ALA A 139 -9.16 -22.04 -62.79
C ALA A 139 -10.51 -22.72 -62.98
N LEU A 140 -11.64 -22.14 -62.54
CA LEU A 140 -12.99 -22.71 -62.73
C LEU A 140 -13.39 -22.88 -64.19
N ALA A 141 -12.82 -22.08 -65.09
CA ALA A 141 -12.99 -22.24 -66.54
C ALA A 141 -12.11 -23.35 -67.15
N ASN A 142 -11.33 -24.07 -66.33
CA ASN A 142 -10.28 -25.02 -66.73
C ASN A 142 -9.18 -24.38 -67.60
N ASP A 143 -9.00 -23.07 -67.50
CA ASP A 143 -7.92 -22.33 -68.17
C ASP A 143 -6.71 -22.24 -67.25
N ASN A 144 -6.03 -23.37 -67.08
CA ASN A 144 -4.96 -23.53 -66.10
C ASN A 144 -3.71 -22.70 -66.44
N ASP A 145 -3.45 -22.46 -67.73
CA ASP A 145 -2.32 -21.63 -68.17
C ASP A 145 -2.55 -20.16 -67.79
N ALA A 146 -3.75 -19.61 -68.07
CA ALA A 146 -4.09 -18.27 -67.63
C ALA A 146 -4.17 -18.16 -66.09
N ALA A 147 -4.66 -19.20 -65.40
CA ALA A 147 -4.71 -19.23 -63.95
C ALA A 147 -3.29 -19.21 -63.33
N ASN A 148 -2.35 -19.98 -63.89
CA ASN A 148 -0.95 -19.97 -63.47
C ASN A 148 -0.26 -18.61 -63.73
N LEU A 149 -0.60 -17.94 -64.83
CA LEU A 149 -0.11 -16.60 -65.10
C LEU A 149 -0.65 -15.57 -64.09
N MET A 150 -1.94 -15.61 -63.78
CA MET A 150 -2.52 -14.75 -62.72
C MET A 150 -1.92 -15.08 -61.35
N MET A 151 -1.64 -16.35 -61.08
CA MET A 151 -0.99 -16.80 -59.85
C MET A 151 0.38 -16.14 -59.68
N SER A 152 1.21 -16.14 -60.73
CA SER A 152 2.57 -15.59 -60.68
C SER A 152 2.62 -14.07 -60.72
N GLU A 153 1.79 -13.41 -61.54
CA GLU A 153 1.84 -11.96 -61.74
C GLU A 153 1.04 -11.15 -60.71
N ARG A 154 -0.06 -11.71 -60.19
CA ARG A 154 -1.01 -10.97 -59.34
C ARG A 154 -1.05 -11.51 -57.91
N PHE A 155 -1.14 -12.83 -57.75
CA PHE A 155 -1.34 -13.42 -56.43
C PHE A 155 -0.06 -13.53 -55.61
N ILE A 156 1.01 -14.14 -56.14
CA ILE A 156 2.26 -14.39 -55.40
C ILE A 156 2.91 -13.09 -54.86
N PRO A 157 2.99 -11.98 -55.62
CA PRO A 157 3.57 -10.74 -55.11
C PRO A 157 2.80 -10.19 -53.90
N VAL A 158 1.47 -10.13 -54.00
CA VAL A 158 0.60 -9.63 -52.92
C VAL A 158 0.64 -10.57 -51.71
N LEU A 159 0.64 -11.89 -51.93
CA LEU A 159 0.79 -12.89 -50.87
C LEU A 159 2.12 -12.69 -50.12
N THR A 160 3.21 -12.44 -50.86
CA THR A 160 4.54 -12.21 -50.28
C THR A 160 4.57 -10.95 -49.44
N THR A 161 4.03 -9.83 -49.95
CA THR A 161 3.90 -8.58 -49.18
C THR A 161 3.10 -8.81 -47.90
N LEU A 162 1.94 -9.47 -48.00
CA LEU A 162 1.11 -9.74 -46.84
C LEU A 162 1.80 -10.65 -45.82
N ARG A 163 2.53 -11.68 -46.28
CA ARG A 163 3.31 -12.56 -45.40
C ARG A 163 4.35 -11.78 -44.61
N THR A 164 5.06 -10.87 -45.26
CA THR A 164 6.03 -9.99 -44.60
C THR A 164 5.35 -9.10 -43.56
N SER A 165 4.20 -8.50 -43.87
CA SER A 165 3.42 -7.70 -42.90
C SER A 165 2.95 -8.54 -41.70
N VAL A 166 2.43 -9.75 -41.92
CA VAL A 166 2.00 -10.65 -40.85
C VAL A 166 3.19 -11.07 -39.97
N ASN A 167 4.33 -11.42 -40.57
CA ASN A 167 5.54 -11.79 -39.81
C ASN A 167 6.06 -10.62 -38.97
N SER A 168 6.11 -9.41 -39.54
CA SER A 168 6.50 -8.21 -38.80
C SER A 168 5.56 -7.91 -37.63
N LEU A 169 4.25 -8.15 -37.82
CA LEU A 169 3.26 -8.02 -36.76
C LEU A 169 3.47 -9.06 -35.65
N VAL A 170 3.80 -10.32 -35.98
CA VAL A 170 4.16 -11.37 -35.01
C VAL A 170 5.40 -10.97 -34.21
N GLU A 171 6.50 -10.65 -34.89
CA GLU A 171 7.78 -10.29 -34.27
C GLU A 171 7.63 -9.07 -33.37
N GLY A 172 6.94 -8.04 -33.85
CA GLY A 172 6.71 -6.85 -33.06
C GLY A 172 5.81 -7.11 -31.83
N THR A 173 4.81 -7.98 -31.95
CA THR A 173 3.94 -8.28 -30.80
C THR A 173 4.70 -9.13 -29.76
N LEU A 174 5.56 -10.06 -30.18
CA LEU A 174 6.42 -10.84 -29.29
C LEU A 174 7.47 -9.98 -28.59
N GLY A 175 8.18 -9.11 -29.33
CA GLY A 175 9.18 -8.21 -28.76
C GLY A 175 8.57 -7.24 -27.74
N ASN A 176 7.37 -6.72 -28.01
CA ASN A 176 6.64 -5.90 -27.05
C ASN A 176 6.24 -6.69 -25.79
N LEU A 177 5.87 -7.97 -25.91
CA LEU A 177 5.47 -8.79 -24.76
C LEU A 177 6.65 -8.99 -23.79
N GLU A 178 7.85 -9.24 -24.32
CA GLU A 178 9.06 -9.38 -23.52
C GLU A 178 9.45 -8.07 -22.84
N GLN A 179 9.38 -6.95 -23.55
CA GLN A 179 9.64 -5.63 -23.00
C GLN A 179 8.63 -5.26 -21.90
N VAL A 180 7.32 -5.43 -22.15
CA VAL A 180 6.28 -5.10 -21.17
C VAL A 180 6.37 -6.03 -19.94
N SER A 181 6.75 -7.30 -20.11
CA SER A 181 7.02 -8.21 -18.99
C SER A 181 8.21 -7.74 -18.12
N SER A 182 9.29 -7.30 -18.76
CA SER A 182 10.46 -6.73 -18.07
C SER A 182 10.11 -5.44 -17.32
N GLU A 183 9.38 -4.53 -17.97
CA GLU A 183 8.87 -3.29 -17.36
C GLU A 183 7.93 -3.58 -16.19
N ALA A 184 7.01 -4.55 -16.33
CA ALA A 184 6.12 -4.97 -15.26
C ALA A 184 6.87 -5.54 -14.05
N THR A 185 7.94 -6.30 -14.30
CA THR A 185 8.82 -6.81 -13.24
C THR A 185 9.55 -5.68 -12.54
N ALA A 186 10.16 -4.76 -13.30
CA ALA A 186 10.84 -3.58 -12.74
C ALA A 186 9.89 -2.70 -11.93
N GLN A 187 8.65 -2.49 -12.42
CA GLN A 187 7.60 -1.76 -11.72
C GLN A 187 7.16 -2.47 -10.44
N THR A 188 7.07 -3.79 -10.45
CA THR A 188 6.79 -4.61 -9.26
C THR A 188 7.89 -4.43 -8.22
N THR A 189 9.16 -4.55 -8.60
CA THR A 189 10.29 -4.36 -7.67
C THR A 189 10.36 -2.93 -7.13
N SER A 190 10.06 -1.92 -7.96
CA SER A 190 10.00 -0.52 -7.52
C SER A 190 8.85 -0.29 -6.54
N THR A 191 7.68 -0.87 -6.83
CA THR A 191 6.50 -0.81 -5.95
C THR A 191 6.76 -1.47 -4.60
N ILE A 192 7.40 -2.64 -4.58
CA ILE A 192 7.81 -3.32 -3.34
C ILE A 192 8.74 -2.43 -2.51
N ARG A 193 9.75 -1.83 -3.13
CA ARG A 193 10.67 -0.91 -2.44
C ARG A 193 9.96 0.32 -1.88
N ALA A 194 9.06 0.92 -2.66
CA ALA A 194 8.26 2.06 -2.21
C ALA A 194 7.33 1.68 -1.04
N THR A 195 6.72 0.50 -1.08
CA THR A 195 5.91 -0.02 0.03
C THR A 195 6.75 -0.24 1.29
N TYR A 196 7.92 -0.88 1.18
CA TYR A 196 8.80 -1.02 2.34
C TYR A 196 9.24 0.32 2.91
N LEU A 197 9.61 1.27 2.06
CA LEU A 197 9.99 2.61 2.52
C LEU A 197 8.81 3.29 3.26
N PHE A 198 7.61 3.25 2.68
CA PHE A 198 6.40 3.83 3.29
C PHE A 198 6.07 3.20 4.65
N VAL A 199 6.08 1.85 4.73
CA VAL A 199 5.77 1.12 5.97
C VAL A 199 6.83 1.38 7.03
N CYS A 200 8.11 1.23 6.71
CA CYS A 200 9.20 1.41 7.67
C CYS A 200 9.29 2.85 8.19
N THR A 201 9.22 3.85 7.30
CA THR A 201 9.30 5.26 7.70
C THR A 201 8.06 5.70 8.47
N GLY A 202 6.87 5.30 8.01
CA GLY A 202 5.62 5.62 8.70
C GLY A 202 5.54 4.98 10.09
N LEU A 203 5.93 3.70 10.21
CA LEU A 203 5.95 3.01 11.51
C LEU A 203 6.98 3.64 12.45
N ALA A 204 8.18 3.94 11.96
CA ALA A 204 9.20 4.63 12.76
C ALA A 204 8.68 5.99 13.27
N LEU A 205 8.00 6.76 12.42
CA LEU A 205 7.44 8.06 12.79
C LEU A 205 6.32 7.93 13.83
N VAL A 206 5.41 6.97 13.67
CA VAL A 206 4.36 6.67 14.66
C VAL A 206 4.96 6.29 16.01
N LEU A 207 5.96 5.41 16.03
CA LEU A 207 6.63 4.97 17.26
C LEU A 207 7.40 6.12 17.94
N LEU A 208 8.08 6.96 17.16
CA LEU A 208 8.77 8.15 17.68
C LEU A 208 7.80 9.13 18.34
N LEU A 209 6.68 9.43 17.67
CA LEU A 209 5.64 10.30 18.21
C LEU A 209 5.00 9.71 19.46
N ALA A 210 4.68 8.41 19.46
CA ALA A 210 4.11 7.72 20.60
C ALA A 210 5.06 7.69 21.79
N ASN A 211 6.35 7.39 21.57
CA ASN A 211 7.37 7.40 22.61
C ASN A 211 7.56 8.81 23.19
N PHE A 212 7.64 9.84 22.34
CA PHE A 212 7.76 11.22 22.80
C PHE A 212 6.55 11.65 23.65
N ALA A 213 5.34 11.41 23.16
CA ALA A 213 4.11 11.77 23.87
C ALA A 213 3.96 10.99 25.20
N SER A 214 4.21 9.68 25.18
CA SER A 214 4.16 8.83 26.37
C SER A 214 5.15 9.29 27.45
N ARG A 215 6.41 9.54 27.07
CA ARG A 215 7.42 10.04 28.01
C ARG A 215 7.06 11.39 28.60
N ARG A 216 6.62 12.35 27.77
CA ARG A 216 6.39 13.74 28.20
C ARG A 216 5.10 13.92 29.00
N TYR A 217 4.04 13.17 28.67
CA TYR A 217 2.70 13.41 29.22
C TYR A 217 2.19 12.34 30.17
N LEU A 218 2.80 11.15 30.20
CA LEU A 218 2.45 10.07 31.12
C LEU A 218 3.61 9.76 32.08
N SER A 219 4.74 9.26 31.56
CA SER A 219 5.81 8.71 32.42
C SER A 219 6.46 9.78 33.29
N LYS A 220 6.88 10.92 32.73
CA LYS A 220 7.57 11.97 33.50
C LYS A 220 6.73 12.52 34.67
N PRO A 221 5.46 12.93 34.49
CA PRO A 221 4.66 13.42 35.61
C PRO A 221 4.39 12.38 36.70
N ILE A 222 4.20 11.11 36.32
CA ILE A 222 3.98 10.03 37.30
C ILE A 222 5.24 9.79 38.12
N VAL A 223 6.41 9.72 37.49
CA VAL A 223 7.70 9.56 38.19
C VAL A 223 7.96 10.74 39.11
N ALA A 224 7.72 11.97 38.65
CA ALA A 224 7.90 13.18 39.47
C ALA A 224 7.01 13.17 40.73
N MET A 225 5.76 12.69 40.63
CA MET A 225 4.90 12.55 41.82
C MET A 225 5.44 11.50 42.81
N GLY A 226 6.05 10.42 42.31
CA GLY A 226 6.73 9.42 43.14
C GLY A 226 7.94 10.01 43.88
N GLU A 227 8.75 10.82 43.19
CA GLU A 227 9.90 11.52 43.79
C GLU A 227 9.48 12.51 44.87
N VAL A 228 8.41 13.29 44.63
CA VAL A 228 7.84 14.21 45.63
C VAL A 228 7.39 13.44 46.87
N MET A 229 6.66 12.34 46.70
CA MET A 229 6.22 11.53 47.84
C MET A 229 7.37 10.93 48.63
N GLY A 230 8.45 10.51 47.96
CA GLY A 230 9.68 10.07 48.63
C GLY A 230 10.26 11.16 49.53
N ARG A 231 10.41 12.39 49.01
CA ARG A 231 10.91 13.53 49.80
C ARG A 231 10.02 13.88 50.98
N LEU A 232 8.70 13.83 50.80
CA LEU A 232 7.76 14.07 51.91
C LEU A 232 7.87 13.00 53.00
N ALA A 233 8.10 11.74 52.63
CA ALA A 233 8.33 10.65 53.60
C ALA A 233 9.60 10.90 54.43
N ASP A 234 10.63 11.52 53.85
CA ASP A 234 11.85 11.96 54.53
C ASP A 234 11.69 13.28 55.33
N ARG A 235 10.44 13.76 55.50
CA ARG A 235 10.07 15.04 56.15
C ARG A 235 10.66 16.29 55.48
N ASP A 236 11.02 16.20 54.21
CA ASP A 236 11.43 17.37 53.42
C ASP A 236 10.21 18.10 52.84
N TYR A 237 9.70 19.06 53.60
CA TYR A 237 8.55 19.88 53.21
C TYR A 237 8.92 21.04 52.27
N THR A 238 10.18 21.19 51.86
CA THR A 238 10.58 22.25 50.93
C THR A 238 10.24 21.93 49.47
N VAL A 239 9.96 20.66 49.17
CA VAL A 239 9.62 20.21 47.81
C VAL A 239 8.38 20.92 47.25
N GLU A 240 8.49 21.48 46.05
CA GLU A 240 7.36 22.06 45.33
C GLU A 240 6.58 20.98 44.57
N ILE A 241 5.25 21.08 44.62
CA ILE A 241 4.35 20.14 43.95
C ILE A 241 3.80 20.81 42.69
N HIS A 242 4.38 20.48 41.54
CA HIS A 242 3.91 20.99 40.26
C HIS A 242 2.71 20.20 39.72
N GLY A 243 1.88 20.83 38.89
CA GLY A 243 0.82 20.15 38.14
C GLY A 243 -0.56 20.13 38.80
N ALA A 244 -0.76 20.79 39.94
CA ALA A 244 -2.08 20.90 40.59
C ALA A 244 -3.14 21.62 39.73
N SER A 245 -2.74 22.40 38.72
CA SER A 245 -3.63 23.06 37.76
C SER A 245 -4.15 22.15 36.65
N ARG A 246 -3.56 20.96 36.47
CA ARG A 246 -3.97 20.00 35.43
C ARG A 246 -5.39 19.49 35.67
N ARG A 247 -6.10 19.20 34.58
CA ARG A 247 -7.48 18.69 34.62
C ARG A 247 -7.61 17.16 34.46
N ASP A 248 -6.48 16.45 34.46
CA ASP A 248 -6.40 14.99 34.33
C ASP A 248 -6.15 14.27 35.68
N GLU A 249 -5.99 12.95 35.64
CA GLU A 249 -5.73 12.14 36.85
C GLU A 249 -4.44 12.56 37.56
N VAL A 250 -3.43 13.02 36.82
CA VAL A 250 -2.18 13.53 37.41
C VAL A 250 -2.45 14.81 38.22
N GLY A 251 -3.32 15.70 37.74
CA GLY A 251 -3.74 16.87 38.49
C GLY A 251 -4.49 16.53 39.79
N VAL A 252 -5.33 15.50 39.76
CA VAL A 252 -6.00 14.97 40.96
C VAL A 252 -4.98 14.44 41.96
N MET A 253 -3.99 13.68 41.50
CA MET A 253 -2.89 13.19 42.35
C MET A 253 -2.09 14.34 42.95
N ALA A 254 -1.68 15.34 42.16
CA ALA A 254 -0.91 16.49 42.64
C ALA A 254 -1.65 17.25 43.75
N LYS A 255 -2.97 17.46 43.62
CA LYS A 255 -3.80 18.08 44.67
C LYS A 255 -3.85 17.23 45.94
N ALA A 256 -3.97 15.91 45.81
CA ALA A 256 -3.96 15.01 46.96
C ALA A 256 -2.60 15.03 47.68
N VAL A 257 -1.48 15.04 46.94
CA VAL A 257 -0.13 15.15 47.50
C VAL A 257 0.04 16.48 48.24
N GLN A 258 -0.51 17.57 47.71
CA GLN A 258 -0.50 18.88 48.36
C GLN A 258 -1.20 18.86 49.73
N VAL A 259 -2.41 18.29 49.79
CA VAL A 259 -3.15 18.12 51.06
C VAL A 259 -2.36 17.24 52.03
N PHE A 260 -1.72 16.19 51.54
CA PHE A 260 -0.90 15.30 52.38
C PHE A 260 0.31 16.02 52.98
N LYS A 261 1.04 16.81 52.17
CA LYS A 261 2.15 17.67 52.62
C LYS A 261 1.71 18.61 53.74
N GLU A 262 0.60 19.33 53.53
CA GLU A 262 0.06 20.25 54.53
C GLU A 262 -0.35 19.53 55.82
N GLY A 263 -0.93 18.33 55.71
CA GLY A 263 -1.26 17.49 56.85
C GLY A 263 -0.04 17.05 57.65
N MET A 264 1.02 16.61 56.98
CA MET A 264 2.29 16.22 57.63
C MET A 264 2.95 17.39 58.34
N MET A 265 3.02 18.56 57.70
CA MET A 265 3.56 19.78 58.32
C MET A 265 2.82 20.14 59.61
N ARG A 266 1.48 20.16 59.59
CA ARG A 266 0.67 20.44 60.78
C ARG A 266 0.86 19.40 61.88
N ALA A 267 1.00 18.12 61.51
CA ALA A 267 1.23 17.04 62.47
C ALA A 267 2.59 17.19 63.17
N ASP A 268 3.66 17.51 62.42
CA ASP A 268 4.99 17.75 62.98
C ASP A 268 5.02 19.03 63.84
N GLU A 269 4.36 20.10 63.42
CA GLU A 269 4.21 21.33 64.22
C GLU A 269 3.48 21.07 65.54
N ALA A 270 2.39 20.30 65.49
CA ALA A 270 1.63 19.92 66.69
C ALA A 270 2.46 19.04 67.63
N ALA A 271 3.22 18.07 67.10
CA ALA A 271 4.11 17.22 67.89
C ALA A 271 5.23 18.05 68.55
N ALA A 272 5.82 19.00 67.82
CA ALA A 272 6.83 19.89 68.36
C ALA A 272 6.27 20.83 69.45
N GLN A 273 5.04 21.32 69.30
CA GLN A 273 4.40 22.14 70.32
C GLN A 273 4.08 21.32 71.58
N GLN A 274 3.57 20.10 71.42
CA GLN A 274 3.26 19.21 72.53
C GLN A 274 4.52 18.85 73.33
N GLU A 275 5.66 18.63 72.66
CA GLU A 275 6.93 18.38 73.32
C GLU A 275 7.45 19.61 74.08
N ARG A 276 7.33 20.82 73.50
CA ARG A 276 7.66 22.07 74.22
C ARG A 276 6.80 22.25 75.47
N ASP A 277 5.49 22.09 75.35
CA ASP A 277 4.56 22.20 76.48
C ASP A 277 4.86 21.18 77.57
N ARG A 278 5.26 19.96 77.18
CA ARG A 278 5.69 18.92 78.12
C ARG A 278 6.96 19.33 78.86
N GLN A 279 7.98 19.78 78.14
CA GLN A 279 9.24 20.23 78.75
C GLN A 279 9.03 21.42 79.70
N GLU A 280 8.17 22.38 79.35
CA GLU A 280 7.82 23.49 80.23
C GLU A 280 7.11 23.03 81.52
N ARG A 281 6.16 22.09 81.41
CA ARG A 281 5.49 21.50 82.58
C ARG A 281 6.48 20.75 83.47
N GLU A 282 7.39 19.97 82.89
CA GLU A 282 8.43 19.27 83.64
C GLU A 282 9.38 20.24 84.34
N GLN A 283 9.79 21.34 83.69
CA GLN A 283 10.60 22.38 84.32
C GLN A 283 9.87 23.09 85.47
N ARG A 284 8.60 23.44 85.28
CA ARG A 284 7.77 24.04 86.34
C ARG A 284 7.62 23.09 87.52
N ALA A 285 7.36 21.81 87.27
CA ALA A 285 7.26 20.80 88.31
C ALA A 285 8.57 20.68 89.11
N ARG A 286 9.72 20.61 88.43
CA ARG A 286 11.04 20.60 89.11
C ARG A 286 11.30 21.86 89.93
N LYS A 287 10.90 23.03 89.43
CA LYS A 287 11.07 24.31 90.14
C LYS A 287 10.19 24.36 91.40
N ILE A 288 8.95 23.89 91.31
CA ILE A 288 8.05 23.76 92.46
C ILE A 288 8.66 22.79 93.48
N GLU A 289 9.10 21.62 93.04
CA GLU A 289 9.71 20.61 93.92
C GLU A 289 10.97 21.13 94.64
N ALA A 290 11.82 21.91 93.94
CA ALA A 290 12.98 22.55 94.54
C ALA A 290 12.59 23.59 95.61
N MET A 291 11.58 24.43 95.33
CA MET A 291 11.06 25.40 96.31
C MET A 291 10.47 24.69 97.54
N THR A 292 9.75 23.58 97.36
CA THR A 292 9.22 22.79 98.49
C THR A 292 10.35 22.20 99.34
N ARG A 293 11.42 21.66 98.72
CA ARG A 293 12.58 21.14 99.47
C ARG A 293 13.34 22.24 100.22
N GLU A 294 13.49 23.43 99.62
CA GLU A 294 14.11 24.58 100.28
C GLU A 294 13.29 25.06 101.47
N PHE A 295 11.96 25.09 101.33
CA PHE A 295 11.03 25.40 102.42
C PHE A 295 11.11 24.36 103.56
N ASP A 296 11.06 23.06 103.25
CA ASP A 296 11.17 22.00 104.25
C ASP A 296 12.52 22.01 104.99
N GLY A 297 13.61 22.38 104.28
CA GLY A 297 14.93 22.59 104.86
C GLY A 297 14.99 23.80 105.80
N ALA A 298 14.31 24.89 105.46
CA ALA A 298 14.23 26.10 106.30
C ALA A 298 13.38 25.89 107.56
N VAL A 299 12.29 25.12 107.46
CA VAL A 299 11.41 24.80 108.60
C VAL A 299 12.06 23.81 109.57
N SER A 300 12.90 22.89 109.09
CA SER A 300 13.63 21.93 109.93
C SER A 300 14.86 22.52 110.64
N ALA A 301 15.23 23.78 110.36
CA ALA A 301 16.37 24.49 110.95
C ALA A 301 15.99 25.44 112.10
N ILE A 302 14.71 25.47 112.49
CA ILE A 302 14.15 26.20 113.64
C ILE A 302 13.84 25.18 114.74
#